data_AF-A0A0X1KNG4-F1
#
_entry.id   AF-A0A0X1KNG4-F1
#
_cell.length_a   1.000
_cell.length_b   1.000
_cell.length_c   1.000
_cell.angle_alpha   90.00
_cell.angle_beta   90.00
_cell.angle_gamma   90.00
#
_symmetry.space_group_name_H-M   'P 1'
#
loop_
_entity.id
_entity.type
_entity.pdbx_description
1 polymer ?
#
loop_
_entity_poly.entity_id
_entity_poly.type
_entity_poly.pdbx_seq_one_letter_code
_entity_poly.pdbx_strand_id
1 'polypeptide(L)' 'MHDENRTAEEYVRELLNIPKNYHVLCIIGVGYPAEKKEPHGEEVSEWEKVSYNEFGKAWKTQKE' A
#
# COMPACT_ATOMS: atom_id res chain seq x y z
N MET A 1 -14.50 6.12 -18.21
CA MET A 1 -14.71 4.96 -19.08
C MET A 1 -13.38 4.24 -19.18
N HIS A 2 -13.31 2.98 -18.73
CA HIS A 2 -12.10 2.16 -18.85
C HIS A 2 -11.96 1.72 -20.31
N ASP A 3 -10.77 1.85 -20.89
CA ASP A 3 -10.45 1.41 -22.25
C ASP A 3 -9.53 0.20 -22.13
N GLU A 4 -9.84 -0.92 -22.78
CA GLU A 4 -9.01 -2.13 -22.75
C GLU A 4 -7.64 -1.92 -23.40
N ASN A 5 -7.49 -0.88 -24.21
CA ASN A 5 -6.25 -0.57 -24.92
C ASN A 5 -5.34 0.41 -24.17
N ARG A 6 -5.74 0.88 -22.99
CA ARG A 6 -5.01 1.91 -22.24
C ARG A 6 -4.96 1.61 -20.75
N THR A 7 -3.75 1.61 -20.20
CA THR A 7 -3.55 1.40 -18.77
C THR A 7 -3.94 2.63 -17.94
N ALA A 8 -4.27 2.43 -16.66
CA ALA A 8 -4.54 3.53 -15.74
C ALA A 8 -3.36 4.50 -15.59
N GLU A 9 -2.12 3.98 -15.65
CA GLU A 9 -0.91 4.79 -15.59
C GLU A 9 -0.78 5.69 -16.83
N GLU A 10 -1.00 5.16 -18.04
CA GLU A 10 -1.02 5.96 -19.28
C GLU A 10 -2.16 6.99 -19.26
N TYR A 11 -3.29 6.65 -18.64
CA TYR A 11 -4.37 7.61 -18.40
C TYR A 11 -3.91 8.84 -17.62
N VAL A 12 -3.38 8.60 -16.41
CA VAL A 12 -2.93 9.65 -15.50
C VAL A 12 -1.75 10.42 -16.10
N ARG A 13 -0.83 9.74 -16.79
CA ARG A 13 0.34 10.37 -17.41
C ARG A 13 -0.06 11.43 -18.42
N GLU A 14 -0.93 11.12 -19.37
CA GLU A 14 -1.36 12.10 -20.37
C GLU A 14 -2.23 13.20 -19.74
N LEU A 15 -3.12 12.84 -18.81
CA LEU A 15 -4.01 13.79 -18.14
C LEU A 15 -3.23 14.89 -17.41
N LEU A 16 -2.15 14.51 -16.73
CA LEU A 16 -1.32 15.42 -15.92
C LEU A 16 -0.04 15.86 -16.65
N ASN A 17 0.12 15.50 -17.93
CA ASN A 17 1.30 15.80 -18.73
C ASN A 17 2.63 15.35 -18.08
N ILE A 18 2.63 14.16 -17.49
CA ILE A 18 3.82 13.57 -16.86
C ILE A 18 4.73 12.99 -17.97
N PRO A 19 6.04 13.25 -17.97
CA PRO A 19 6.95 12.68 -18.97
C PRO A 19 7.04 11.14 -18.90
N LYS A 20 7.28 10.48 -20.03
CA LYS A 20 7.29 9.01 -20.14
C LYS A 20 8.35 8.31 -19.29
N ASN A 21 9.43 9.00 -18.92
CA ASN A 21 10.48 8.47 -18.06
C ASN A 21 10.12 8.48 -16.56
N TYR A 22 8.93 8.94 -16.20
CA TYR A 22 8.38 8.84 -14.85
C TYR A 22 7.22 7.85 -14.79
N HIS A 23 7.14 7.15 -13.65
CA HIS A 23 6.08 6.22 -13.32
C HIS A 23 5.14 6.81 -12.27
N VAL A 24 3.85 6.48 -12.37
CA VAL A 24 2.85 6.84 -11.37
C VAL A 24 2.83 5.77 -10.29
N LEU A 25 3.42 6.06 -9.13
CA LEU A 25 3.46 5.09 -8.02
C LEU A 25 2.09 4.92 -7.35
N CYS A 26 1.45 6.03 -6.98
CA CYS A 26 0.14 6.04 -6.34
C CYS A 26 -0.56 7.40 -6.51
N ILE A 27 -1.86 7.43 -6.21
CA ILE A 27 -2.68 8.65 -6.10
C ILE A 27 -3.29 8.64 -4.69
N ILE A 28 -3.14 9.76 -3.97
CA ILE A 28 -3.66 9.90 -2.61
C ILE A 28 -4.79 10.93 -2.61
N GLY A 29 -6.01 10.48 -2.31
CA GLY A 29 -7.14 11.37 -2.08
C GLY A 29 -7.08 11.98 -0.69
N VAL A 30 -7.24 13.30 -0.59
CA VAL A 30 -7.27 14.04 0.68
C VAL A 30 -8.57 14.83 0.76
N GLY A 31 -9.28 14.72 1.88
CA GLY A 31 -10.55 15.41 2.09
C GLY A 31 -11.15 15.07 3.45
N TYR A 32 -12.32 15.65 3.75
CA TYR A 32 -13.07 15.31 4.95
C TYR A 32 -13.68 13.90 4.84
N PRO A 33 -13.57 13.05 5.88
CA PRO A 33 -14.12 11.70 5.83
C PRO A 33 -15.64 11.72 5.67
N ALA A 34 -16.15 10.94 4.71
CA ALA A 34 -17.59 10.67 4.57
C ALA A 34 -18.07 9.54 5.50
N GLU A 35 -17.14 8.82 6.13
CA GLU A 35 -17.40 7.69 7.02
C GLU A 35 -16.45 7.72 8.23
N LYS A 36 -16.84 7.04 9.31
CA LYS A 36 -15.98 6.78 10.47
C LYS A 36 -15.58 5.30 10.46
N LYS A 37 -14.28 5.03 10.49
CA LYS A 37 -13.72 3.68 10.64
C LYS A 37 -13.32 3.43 12.08
N GLU A 38 -13.57 2.23 12.57
CA GLU A 38 -13.06 1.81 13.88
C GLU A 38 -11.52 1.69 13.84
N PRO A 39 -10.83 1.99 14.94
CA PRO A 39 -9.39 1.76 15.05
C PRO A 39 -9.03 0.29 14.85
N HIS A 40 -7.85 0.02 14.31
CA HIS A 40 -7.32 -1.35 14.25
C HIS A 40 -7.11 -1.90 15.67
N GLY A 41 -7.63 -3.09 15.95
CA GLY A 41 -7.38 -3.82 17.19
C GLY A 41 -6.11 -4.67 17.14
N GLU A 42 -5.81 -5.34 18.25
CA GLU A 42 -4.62 -6.19 18.37
C GLU A 42 -4.64 -7.41 17.45
N GLU A 43 -5.82 -7.84 17.01
CA GLU A 43 -6.02 -8.94 16.06
C GLU A 43 -5.37 -8.69 14.69
N VAL A 44 -5.11 -7.43 14.35
CA VAL A 44 -4.43 -7.04 13.10
C VAL A 44 -2.90 -7.17 13.23
N SER A 45 -2.38 -7.42 14.44
CA SER A 45 -0.94 -7.50 14.67
C SER A 45 -0.35 -8.82 14.15
N GLU A 46 0.32 -8.74 13.00
CA GLU A 46 0.98 -9.85 12.29
C GLU A 46 2.34 -10.20 12.91
N TRP A 47 2.36 -10.65 14.17
CA TRP A 47 3.57 -10.99 14.92
C TRP A 47 4.44 -12.05 14.24
N GLU A 48 3.85 -12.91 13.40
CA GLU A 48 4.56 -13.87 12.57
C GLU A 48 5.53 -13.23 11.57
N LYS A 49 5.34 -11.95 11.23
CA LYS A 49 6.27 -11.19 10.38
C LYS A 49 7.49 -10.66 11.15
N VAL A 50 7.50 -10.75 12.47
CA VAL A 50 8.58 -10.20 13.30
C VAL A 50 9.75 -11.19 13.39
N SER A 51 10.89 -10.76 12.85
CA SER A 51 12.15 -11.48 12.91
C SER A 51 13.03 -10.97 14.05
N TYR A 52 13.78 -11.86 14.71
CA TYR A 52 14.72 -11.54 15.78
C TYR A 52 16.16 -11.87 15.36
N ASN A 53 17.02 -10.85 15.34
CA ASN A 53 18.43 -10.85 14.89
C ASN A 53 18.67 -11.22 13.41
N GLU A 54 17.91 -12.16 12.87
CA GLU A 54 18.11 -12.74 11.54
C GLU A 54 16.77 -12.76 10.79
N PHE A 55 16.78 -12.36 9.51
CA PHE A 55 15.58 -12.36 8.67
C PHE A 55 14.95 -13.77 8.62
N GLY A 56 13.66 -13.85 8.89
CA GLY A 56 12.89 -15.10 8.92
C GLY A 56 12.96 -15.88 10.24
N LYS A 57 13.80 -15.46 11.20
CA LYS A 57 13.87 -16.11 12.52
C LYS A 57 12.80 -15.52 13.43
N ALA A 58 11.68 -16.22 13.57
CA ALA A 58 10.53 -15.73 14.32
C ALA A 58 10.90 -15.34 15.77
N TRP A 59 10.41 -14.18 16.21
CA TRP A 59 10.69 -13.65 17.55
C TRP A 59 10.17 -14.55 18.69
N LYS A 60 9.06 -15.28 18.48
CA LYS A 60 8.40 -16.09 19.51
C LYS A 60 9.13 -17.38 19.87
N THR A 61 10.18 -17.77 19.15
CA THR A 61 10.87 -19.07 19.32
C THR A 61 11.92 -19.09 20.44
N GLN A 62 12.05 -18.03 21.25
CA GLN A 62 13.07 -17.93 22.32
C GLN A 62 12.50 -17.86 23.75
N LYS A 63 11.26 -18.33 23.97
CA LYS A 63 10.76 -18.60 25.33
C LYS A 63 11.07 -20.05 25.74
N GLU A 64 12.33 -20.37 25.98
CA GLU A 64 12.79 -21.50 26.80
C GLU A 64 13.96 -21.05 27.67
#